data_AF-H5Y5B6-F1
#
_entry.id   AF-H5Y5B6-F1
#
_cell.length_a   1.000
_cell.length_b   1.000
_cell.length_c   1.000
_cell.angle_alpha   90.00
_cell.angle_beta   90.00
_cell.angle_gamma   90.00
#
_symmetry.space_group_name_H-M   'P 1'
#
loop_
_entity.id
_entity.type
_entity.pdbx_description
1 polymer ?
#
loop_
_entity_poly.entity_id
_entity_poly.type
_entity_poly.pdbx_seq_one_letter_code
_entity_poly.pdbx_strand_id
1 'polypeptide(L)' 'MGDLSSLSNEDLSRRLQTLSEELEELEEERSFVLKQTGLHLPGHTVKRYEVQTQTLKDSISELKAELELRR' A
#
# COMPACT_ATOMS: atom_id res chain seq x y z
N MET A 1 2.34 -10.71 -10.71
CA MET A 1 3.36 -10.12 -9.83
C MET A 1 4.67 -10.82 -10.10
N GLY A 2 5.77 -10.07 -10.22
CA GLY A 2 7.09 -10.65 -10.49
C GLY A 2 7.55 -11.50 -9.30
N ASP A 3 8.39 -12.48 -9.58
CA ASP A 3 8.92 -13.40 -8.58
C ASP A 3 9.78 -12.64 -7.57
N LEU A 4 9.25 -12.40 -6.36
CA LEU A 4 9.94 -11.65 -5.30
C LEU A 4 11.27 -12.32 -4.93
N SER A 5 11.34 -13.65 -5.08
CA SER A 5 12.54 -14.46 -4.86
C SER A 5 13.73 -14.05 -5.76
N SER A 6 13.44 -13.47 -6.94
CA SER A 6 14.47 -13.04 -7.89
C SER A 6 15.10 -11.67 -7.60
N LEU A 7 14.50 -10.89 -6.68
CA LEU A 7 14.97 -9.56 -6.32
C LEU A 7 16.05 -9.60 -5.24
N SER A 8 16.97 -8.64 -5.25
CA SER A 8 17.94 -8.47 -4.17
C SER A 8 17.28 -7.93 -2.89
N ASN A 9 17.94 -8.06 -1.73
CA ASN A 9 17.43 -7.50 -0.48
C ASN A 9 17.30 -5.96 -0.55
N GLU A 10 18.22 -5.29 -1.27
CA GLU A 10 18.13 -3.85 -1.51
C GLU A 10 16.92 -3.49 -2.36
N ASP A 11 16.65 -4.24 -3.44
CA ASP A 11 15.50 -4.00 -4.31
C ASP A 11 14.17 -4.25 -3.58
N LEU A 12 14.10 -5.32 -2.77
CA LEU A 12 12.95 -5.60 -1.92
C LEU A 12 12.73 -4.48 -0.89
N SER A 13 13.81 -3.98 -0.27
CA SER A 13 13.73 -2.90 0.71
C SER A 13 13.30 -1.57 0.07
N ARG A 14 13.85 -1.23 -1.10
CA ARG A 14 13.43 -0.06 -1.89
C ARG A 14 11.97 -0.15 -2.27
N ARG A 15 11.54 -1.31 -2.77
CA ARG A 15 10.15 -1.53 -3.15
C ARG A 15 9.21 -1.46 -1.96
N LEU A 16 9.63 -2.01 -0.81
CA LEU A 16 8.89 -1.91 0.45
C LEU A 16 8.74 -0.46 0.88
N GLN A 17 9.80 0.35 0.77
CA GLN A 17 9.75 1.78 1.05
C GLN A 17 8.76 2.48 0.12
N THR A 18 8.90 2.31 -1.19
CA THR A 18 7.99 2.93 -2.18
C THR A 18 6.53 2.60 -1.92
N LEU A 19 6.20 1.32 -1.69
CA LEU A 19 4.81 0.93 -1.41
C LEU A 19 4.30 1.49 -0.07
N SER A 20 5.18 1.66 0.91
CA SER A 20 4.81 2.27 2.19
C SER A 20 4.53 3.77 2.04
N GLU A 21 5.33 4.48 1.25
CA GLU A 21 5.10 5.88 0.88
C GLU A 21 3.78 6.04 0.09
N GLU A 22 3.53 5.17 -0.90
CA GLU A 22 2.27 5.16 -1.65
C GLU A 22 1.05 4.90 -0.75
N LEU A 23 1.19 4.02 0.26
CA LEU A 23 0.13 3.75 1.22
C LEU A 23 -0.15 4.97 2.10
N GLU A 24 0.90 5.65 2.56
CA GLU A 24 0.77 6.88 3.35
C GLU A 24 0.08 7.98 2.55
N GLU A 25 0.52 8.24 1.32
CA GLU A 25 -0.10 9.21 0.41
C GLU A 25 -1.59 8.90 0.18
N LEU A 26 -1.94 7.63 -0.03
CA LEU A 26 -3.34 7.21 -0.24
C LEU A 26 -4.20 7.42 1.01
N GLU A 27 -3.66 7.13 2.20
CA GLU A 27 -4.34 7.33 3.47
C GLU A 27 -4.53 8.84 3.77
N GLU A 28 -3.53 9.66 3.43
CA GLU A 28 -3.61 11.12 3.49
C GLU A 28 -4.65 11.68 2.52
N GLU A 29 -4.66 11.24 1.26
CA GLU A 29 -5.64 11.65 0.25
C GLU A 29 -7.05 11.32 0.75
N ARG A 30 -7.29 10.09 1.21
CA ARG A 30 -8.59 9.67 1.76
C ARG A 30 -9.01 10.55 2.93
N SER A 31 -8.07 10.85 3.85
CA SER A 31 -8.31 11.72 5.00
C SER A 31 -8.66 13.15 4.57
N PHE A 32 -7.92 13.70 3.61
CA PHE A 32 -8.15 15.03 3.06
C PHE A 32 -9.52 15.13 2.40
N VAL A 33 -9.86 14.17 1.54
CA VAL A 33 -11.16 14.14 0.86
C VAL A 33 -12.30 14.06 1.87
N LEU A 34 -12.19 13.20 2.90
CA LEU A 34 -13.19 13.09 3.98
C LEU A 34 -13.35 14.40 4.76
N LYS A 35 -12.25 15.10 5.04
CA LYS A 35 -12.26 16.40 5.72
C LYS A 35 -12.88 17.49 4.85
N GLN A 36 -12.58 17.51 3.56
CA GLN A 36 -13.06 18.54 2.63
C GLN A 36 -14.57 18.40 2.35
N THR A 37 -15.08 17.19 2.23
CA THR A 37 -16.50 16.99 1.91
C THR A 37 -17.39 17.24 3.12
N GLY A 38 -16.88 17.09 4.35
CA GLY A 38 -17.71 17.07 5.56
C GLY A 38 -18.81 15.99 5.53
N LEU A 39 -18.75 15.07 4.55
CA LEU A 39 -19.83 14.20 4.14
C LEU A 39 -19.31 12.80 3.80
N HIS A 40 -20.20 11.84 4.01
CA HIS A 40 -20.10 10.46 3.56
C HIS A 40 -19.65 10.41 2.08
N LEU A 41 -18.49 9.81 1.85
CA LEU A 41 -17.98 9.54 0.51
C LEU A 41 -18.98 8.66 -0.27
N PRO A 42 -19.16 8.86 -1.58
CA PRO A 42 -19.90 7.92 -2.40
C PRO A 42 -19.35 6.50 -2.21
N GLY A 43 -20.22 5.51 -2.07
CA GLY A 43 -19.80 4.14 -1.75
C GLY A 43 -18.80 3.53 -2.75
N HIS A 44 -18.84 3.95 -4.02
CA HIS A 44 -17.85 3.54 -5.02
C HIS A 44 -16.46 4.14 -4.75
N THR A 45 -16.40 5.38 -4.26
CA THR A 45 -15.16 6.04 -3.86
C THR A 45 -14.57 5.41 -2.61
N VAL A 46 -15.42 5.08 -1.61
CA VAL A 46 -15.00 4.34 -0.41
C VAL A 46 -14.39 3.00 -0.80
N LYS A 47 -15.11 2.21 -1.61
CA LYS A 47 -14.64 0.90 -2.09
C LYS A 47 -13.33 1.01 -2.86
N ARG A 48 -13.15 2.06 -3.65
CA ARG A 48 -11.89 2.28 -4.39
C ARG A 48 -10.71 2.42 -3.43
N TYR A 49 -10.83 3.30 -2.43
CA TYR A 49 -9.77 3.45 -1.41
C TYR A 49 -9.56 2.15 -0.64
N GLU A 50 -10.62 1.45 -0.23
CA GLU A 50 -10.50 0.16 0.47
C GLU A 50 -9.72 -0.88 -0.36
N VAL A 51 -10.04 -1.02 -1.64
CA VAL A 51 -9.35 -1.96 -2.55
C VAL A 51 -7.89 -1.55 -2.75
N GLN A 52 -7.61 -0.28 -2.99
CA GLN A 52 -6.24 0.22 -3.18
C GLN A 52 -5.40 0.05 -1.91
N THR A 53 -5.94 0.45 -0.75
CA THR A 53 -5.29 0.27 0.55
C THR A 53 -5.03 -1.20 0.84
N GLN A 54 -6.00 -2.09 0.59
CA GLN A 54 -5.82 -3.52 0.82
C GLN A 54 -4.73 -4.10 -0.10
N THR A 55 -4.75 -3.74 -1.38
CA THR A 55 -3.74 -4.20 -2.35
C THR A 55 -2.32 -3.78 -1.95
N LEU A 56 -2.15 -2.54 -1.48
CA LEU A 56 -0.87 -2.04 -0.98
C LEU A 56 -0.44 -2.77 0.29
N LYS A 57 -1.36 -2.97 1.26
CA LYS A 57 -1.08 -3.69 2.50
C LYS A 57 -0.69 -5.15 2.26
N ASP A 58 -1.35 -5.81 1.32
CA ASP A 58 -1.03 -7.19 0.93
C ASP A 58 0.37 -7.25 0.30
N SER A 59 0.65 -6.36 -0.65
CA SER A 59 1.97 -6.29 -1.32
C SER A 59 3.11 -5.97 -0.33
N ILE A 60 2.87 -5.06 0.62
CA ILE A 60 3.82 -4.73 1.70
C ILE A 60 4.06 -5.95 2.60
N SER A 61 2.99 -6.68 2.93
CA SER A 61 3.08 -7.86 3.79
C SER A 61 3.86 -8.98 3.12
N GLU A 62 3.66 -9.21 1.82
CA GLU A 62 4.43 -10.17 1.02
C GLU A 62 5.92 -9.80 0.99
N LEU A 63 6.26 -8.52 0.76
CA LEU A 63 7.65 -8.06 0.77
C LEU A 63 8.31 -8.21 2.15
N LYS A 64 7.58 -7.90 3.23
CA LYS A 64 8.07 -8.08 4.59
C LYS A 64 8.31 -9.55 4.92
N ALA A 65 7.39 -10.43 4.53
CA ALA A 65 7.52 -11.87 4.72
C ALA A 65 8.73 -12.42 3.96
N GLU A 66 8.93 -11.99 2.71
CA GLU A 66 10.11 -12.38 1.91
C GLU A 66 11.42 -11.90 2.55
N LEU A 67 11.48 -10.66 3.05
CA LEU A 67 12.66 -10.14 3.75
C LEU A 67 12.93 -10.89 5.07
N GLU A 68 11.88 -11.30 5.78
CA GLU A 68 12.00 -12.07 7.02
C GLU A 68 12.46 -13.52 6.76
N LEU A 69 12.00 -14.15 5.67
CA LEU A 69 12.45 -15.49 5.25
C LEU A 69 13.94 -15.54 4.91
N ARG A 70 14.53 -14.41 4.53
CA ARG A 70 15.95 -14.30 4.15
C ARG A 70 16.88 -14.00 5.34
N ARG A 71 16.31 -13.83 6.53
CA ARG A 71 17.03 -13.46 7.76
C ARG A 71 17.66 -14.67 8.43
#